data_AF-A0A1S4E599-F1
#
_entry.id   AF-A0A1S4E599-F1
#
_cell.length_a   1.000
_cell.length_b   1.000
_cell.length_c   1.000
_cell.angle_alpha   90.00
_cell.angle_beta   90.00
_cell.angle_gamma   90.00
#
_symmetry.space_group_name_H-M   'P 1'
#
loop_
_entity.id
_entity.type
_entity.pdbx_description
1 polymer ?
#
loop_
_entity_poly.entity_id
_entity_poly.type
_entity_poly.pdbx_seq_one_letter_code
_entity_poly.pdbx_strand_id
1 'polypeptide(L)'
;MAASLSFVMGIIGNVISILVFASPMKTFIGIVKKKSTENYKGIPYVTTLLSTSLWTFYGILKPGGLLVATVNAAGVLFQLSYVTLFITFAPKQKKVTLSL
;
A
#
# COMPACT_ATOMS: atom_id res chain seq x y z
N MET A 1 15.03 -24.03 20.69
CA MET A 1 13.90 -24.09 19.74
C MET A 1 14.30 -23.24 18.53
N ALA A 2 14.65 -23.85 17.41
CA ALA A 2 15.03 -23.12 16.21
C ALA A 2 13.78 -22.56 15.52
N ALA A 3 13.84 -21.31 15.04
CA ALA A 3 12.79 -20.77 14.20
C ALA A 3 12.69 -21.60 12.91
N SER A 4 11.47 -21.93 12.48
CA SER A 4 11.28 -22.65 11.21
C SER A 4 11.72 -21.77 10.04
N LEU A 5 12.24 -22.40 8.97
CA LEU A 5 12.66 -21.68 7.77
C LEU A 5 11.53 -20.79 7.22
N SER A 6 10.29 -21.27 7.23
CA SER A 6 9.11 -20.50 6.80
C SER A 6 8.87 -19.24 7.63
N PHE A 7 9.16 -19.27 8.94
CA PHE A 7 9.03 -18.09 9.80
C PHE A 7 10.09 -17.04 9.45
N VAL A 8 11.35 -17.46 9.29
CA VAL A 8 12.46 -16.56 8.90
C VAL A 8 12.18 -15.92 7.53
N MET A 9 11.76 -16.72 6.55
CA MET A 9 11.38 -16.21 5.22
C MET A 9 10.19 -15.25 5.30
N GLY A 10 9.22 -15.50 6.18
CA GLY A 10 8.10 -14.61 6.43
C GLY A 10 8.52 -13.23 6.96
N ILE A 11 9.50 -13.18 7.88
CA ILE A 11 10.05 -11.93 8.40
C ILE A 11 10.80 -11.16 7.31
N ILE A 12 11.67 -11.83 6.55
CA ILE A 12 12.41 -11.20 5.44
C ILE A 12 11.43 -10.63 4.41
N GLY A 13 10.40 -11.40 4.05
CA GLY A 13 9.34 -10.96 3.15
C GLY A 13 8.61 -9.72 3.68
N ASN A 14 8.26 -9.69 4.98
CA ASN A 14 7.63 -8.54 5.62
C ASN A 14 8.48 -7.27 5.49
N VAL A 15 9.79 -7.37 5.78
CA VAL A 15 10.72 -6.23 5.68
C VAL A 15 10.79 -5.71 4.23
N ILE A 16 10.96 -6.60 3.26
CA ILE A 16 11.03 -6.22 1.84
C ILE A 16 9.72 -5.57 1.39
N SER A 17 8.57 -6.14 1.75
CA SER A 17 7.26 -5.57 1.41
C SER A 17 7.07 -4.16 1.98
N ILE A 18 7.50 -3.89 3.21
CA ILE A 18 7.43 -2.54 3.80
C ILE A 18 8.29 -1.56 2.98
N LEU A 19 9.50 -1.96 2.56
CA LEU A 19 10.35 -1.14 1.70
C LEU A 19 9.70 -0.87 0.34
N VAL A 20 9.02 -1.86 -0.24
CA VAL A 20 8.26 -1.70 -1.49
C VAL A 20 7.10 -0.72 -1.30
N PHE A 21 6.35 -0.81 -0.20
CA PHE A 21 5.27 0.14 0.10
C PHE A 21 5.78 1.56 0.34
N ALA A 22 6.99 1.72 0.87
CA ALA A 22 7.65 3.02 1.04
C ALA A 22 8.21 3.61 -0.26
N SER A 23 8.41 2.80 -1.32
CA SER A 23 9.04 3.25 -2.57
C SER A 23 8.39 4.49 -3.23
N PRO A 24 7.05 4.68 -3.24
CA PRO A 24 6.42 5.85 -3.86
C PRO A 24 6.50 7.11 -3.01
N MET A 25 7.05 7.06 -1.79
CA MET A 25 7.05 8.18 -0.86
C MET A 25 7.70 9.44 -1.45
N LYS A 26 8.84 9.29 -2.16
CA LYS A 26 9.50 10.41 -2.84
C LYS A 26 8.61 11.06 -3.90
N THR A 27 7.86 10.25 -4.65
CA THR A 27 6.89 10.72 -5.64
C THR A 27 5.79 11.55 -4.98
N PHE A 28 5.21 11.07 -3.88
CA PHE A 28 4.15 11.79 -3.17
C PHE A 28 4.63 13.06 -2.48
N ILE A 29 5.87 13.09 -1.97
CA ILE A 29 6.50 14.33 -1.50
C ILE A 29 6.57 15.35 -2.65
N GLY A 30 6.91 14.91 -3.86
CA GLY A 30 6.88 15.75 -5.06
C GLY A 30 5.48 16.31 -5.36
N ILE A 31 4.45 15.47 -5.31
CA ILE A 31 3.04 15.87 -5.51
C ILE A 31 2.62 16.95 -4.50
N VAL A 32 2.96 16.77 -3.22
CA VAL A 32 2.65 17.74 -2.16
C VAL A 32 3.36 19.08 -2.39
N LYS A 33 4.64 19.04 -2.78
CA LYS A 33 5.44 20.25 -3.06
C LYS A 33 4.92 21.01 -4.27
N LYS A 34 4.59 20.29 -5.35
CA LYS A 34 4.09 20.86 -6.61
C LYS A 34 2.59 21.20 -6.58
N LYS A 35 1.87 20.74 -5.54
CA LYS A 35 0.41 20.85 -5.41
C LYS A 35 -0.35 20.30 -6.64
N SER A 36 0.24 19.34 -7.34
CA SER A 36 -0.29 18.77 -8.57
C SER A 36 0.14 17.31 -8.70
N THR A 37 -0.80 16.45 -9.08
CA THR A 37 -0.50 15.05 -9.43
C THR A 37 0.12 14.91 -10.82
N GLU A 38 0.38 16.01 -11.54
CA GLU A 38 0.93 16.03 -12.90
C GLU A 38 0.26 14.94 -13.78
N ASN A 39 1.04 14.02 -14.36
CA ASN A 39 0.58 12.88 -15.14
C ASN A 39 0.55 11.56 -14.37
N TYR A 40 0.75 11.56 -13.05
CA TYR A 40 0.67 10.36 -12.23
C TYR A 40 -0.76 9.80 -12.21
N LYS A 41 -0.86 8.46 -12.19
CA LYS A 41 -2.12 7.72 -12.12
C LYS A 41 -2.38 7.24 -10.70
N GLY A 42 -3.61 7.45 -10.21
CA GLY A 42 -4.05 7.04 -8.87
C GLY A 42 -4.45 5.56 -8.77
N ILE A 43 -4.82 4.95 -9.91
CA ILE A 43 -5.36 3.58 -9.99
C ILE A 43 -4.49 2.54 -9.27
N PRO A 44 -3.15 2.48 -9.44
CA PRO A 44 -2.33 1.48 -8.77
C PRO A 44 -2.42 1.55 -7.24
N TYR A 45 -2.59 2.73 -6.66
CA TYR A 45 -2.68 2.90 -5.21
C TYR A 45 -4.05 2.45 -4.68
N VAL A 46 -5.12 2.73 -5.43
CA VAL A 46 -6.49 2.28 -5.10
C VAL A 46 -6.60 0.75 -5.19
N THR A 47 -6.12 0.15 -6.28
CA THR A 47 -6.17 -1.31 -6.45
C THR A 47 -5.30 -2.02 -5.41
N THR A 48 -4.13 -1.47 -5.08
CA THR A 48 -3.27 -2.01 -4.02
C THR A 48 -3.90 -1.85 -2.64
N LEU A 49 -4.58 -0.73 -2.35
CA LEU A 49 -5.34 -0.55 -1.11
C LEU A 49 -6.42 -1.62 -0.94
N LEU A 50 -7.20 -1.90 -1.99
CA LEU A 50 -8.21 -2.95 -1.96
C LEU A 50 -7.58 -4.33 -1.76
N SER A 51 -6.54 -4.65 -2.53
CA SER A 51 -5.82 -5.93 -2.43
C SER A 51 -5.25 -6.16 -1.03
N THR A 52 -4.53 -5.18 -0.48
CA THR A 52 -3.93 -5.27 0.87
C THR A 52 -5.01 -5.34 1.96
N SER A 53 -6.16 -4.68 1.78
CA SER A 53 -7.30 -4.81 2.70
C SER A 53 -7.85 -6.24 2.72
N LEU A 54 -8.05 -6.85 1.54
CA LEU A 54 -8.51 -8.23 1.41
C LEU A 54 -7.50 -9.24 2.01
N TRP A 55 -6.21 -9.05 1.74
CA TRP A 55 -5.16 -9.91 2.31
C TRP A 55 -5.02 -9.76 3.82
N THR A 56 -5.24 -8.55 4.35
CA THR A 56 -5.30 -8.32 5.80
C THR A 56 -6.46 -9.10 6.42
N PHE A 57 -7.66 -8.98 5.83
CA PHE A 57 -8.83 -9.73 6.27
C PHE A 57 -8.60 -11.24 6.21
N TYR A 58 -8.04 -11.73 5.11
CA TYR A 58 -7.66 -13.14 4.97
C TYR A 58 -6.66 -13.60 6.05
N GLY A 59 -5.61 -12.82 6.30
CA GLY A 59 -4.59 -13.16 7.29
C GLY A 59 -5.12 -13.23 8.73
N ILE A 60 -6.13 -12.41 9.06
CA ILE A 60 -6.81 -12.44 10.36
C ILE A 60 -7.63 -13.72 10.53
N LEU A 61 -8.33 -14.15 9.48
CA LEU A 61 -9.19 -15.34 9.52
C LEU A 61 -8.41 -16.66 9.49
N LYS A 62 -7.21 -16.67 8.89
CA LYS A 62 -6.42 -17.88 8.72
C LYS A 62 -5.53 -18.18 9.93
N PRO A 63 -5.61 -19.39 10.53
CA PRO A 63 -4.64 -19.83 11.54
C PRO A 63 -3.19 -19.74 11.01
N GLY A 64 -2.30 -19.12 11.78
CA GLY A 64 -0.92 -18.86 11.36
C GLY A 64 -0.76 -17.73 10.32
N GLY A 65 -1.83 -17.00 10.00
CA GLY A 65 -1.84 -15.90 9.03
C GLY A 65 -1.28 -14.57 9.55
N LEU A 66 -0.76 -14.52 10.78
CA LEU A 66 -0.33 -13.28 11.43
C LEU A 66 0.67 -12.47 10.58
N LEU A 67 1.71 -13.11 10.05
CA LEU A 67 2.72 -12.42 9.21
C LEU A 67 2.15 -11.87 7.90
N VAL A 68 1.07 -12.48 7.39
CA VAL A 68 0.35 -11.99 6.19
C VAL A 68 -0.57 -10.82 6.58
N ALA A 69 -1.25 -10.92 7.72
CA ALA A 69 -2.09 -9.84 8.22
C ALA A 69 -1.28 -8.58 8.53
N THR A 70 -0.14 -8.71 9.22
CA THR A 70 0.68 -7.57 9.63
C THR A 70 1.28 -6.81 8.45
N VAL A 71 1.85 -7.51 7.47
CA VAL A 71 2.47 -6.86 6.30
C VAL A 71 1.42 -6.14 5.46
N ASN A 72 0.26 -6.74 5.25
CA ASN A 72 -0.79 -6.15 4.45
C ASN A 72 -1.50 -5.00 5.19
N ALA A 73 -1.63 -5.09 6.51
CA ALA A 73 -2.13 -3.97 7.33
C ALA A 73 -1.20 -2.75 7.22
N ALA A 74 0.12 -2.95 7.25
CA ALA A 74 1.07 -1.88 6.97
C ALA A 74 0.88 -1.33 5.55
N GLY A 75 0.67 -2.21 4.56
CA GLY A 75 0.31 -1.85 3.20
C GLY A 75 -0.92 -0.94 3.13
N VAL A 76 -2.01 -1.28 3.84
CA VAL A 76 -3.23 -0.46 3.93
C VAL A 76 -2.90 0.95 4.41
N LEU A 77 -2.09 1.11 5.45
CA LEU A 77 -1.72 2.44 5.97
C LEU A 77 -0.96 3.27 4.92
N PHE A 78 0.02 2.68 4.24
CA PHE A 78 0.75 3.36 3.16
C PHE A 78 -0.19 3.74 2.01
N GLN A 79 -0.97 2.79 1.49
CA GLN A 79 -1.82 3.02 0.33
C GLN A 79 -2.95 4.01 0.63
N LEU A 80 -3.51 3.96 1.84
CA LEU A 80 -4.52 4.93 2.27
C LEU A 80 -3.94 6.35 2.29
N SER A 81 -2.70 6.52 2.76
CA SER A 81 -2.02 7.82 2.72
C SER A 81 -1.81 8.32 1.29
N TYR A 82 -1.37 7.45 0.38
CA TYR A 82 -1.15 7.78 -1.03
C TYR A 82 -2.45 8.13 -1.76
N VAL A 83 -3.51 7.34 -1.57
CA VAL A 83 -4.83 7.62 -2.16
C VAL A 83 -5.37 8.97 -1.63
N THR A 84 -5.25 9.24 -0.34
CA THR A 84 -5.69 10.50 0.27
C THR A 84 -4.95 11.70 -0.33
N LEU A 85 -3.62 11.63 -0.43
CA LEU A 85 -2.82 12.69 -1.04
C LEU A 85 -3.14 12.86 -2.52
N PHE A 86 -3.33 11.75 -3.24
CA PHE A 86 -3.70 11.78 -4.66
C PHE A 86 -5.04 12.50 -4.88
N ILE A 87 -6.09 12.12 -4.14
CA ILE A 87 -7.41 12.75 -4.24
C ILE A 87 -7.36 14.24 -3.84
N THR A 88 -6.51 14.59 -2.88
CA THR A 88 -6.34 15.98 -2.42
C THR A 88 -5.72 16.86 -3.51
N PHE A 89 -4.62 16.42 -4.13
CA PHE A 89 -3.86 17.21 -5.10
C PHE A 89 -4.19 16.94 -6.58
N ALA A 90 -5.09 16.00 -6.87
CA ALA A 90 -5.55 15.75 -8.24
C ALA A 90 -6.39 16.92 -8.78
N PRO A 91 -6.19 17.35 -10.03
CA PRO A 91 -7.06 18.34 -10.68
C PRO A 91 -8.50 17.78 -10.81
N LYS A 92 -9.51 18.67 -10.73
CA LYS A 92 -10.95 18.29 -10.69
C LYS A 92 -11.37 17.29 -11.79
N GLN A 93 -10.77 17.37 -12.98
CA GLN A 93 -11.02 16.45 -14.10
C GLN A 93 -10.54 15.02 -13.82
N LYS A 94 -9.41 14.85 -13.12
CA LYS A 94 -8.87 13.53 -12.75
C LYS A 94 -9.54 12.90 -11.52
N LYS A 95 -10.32 13.68 -10.76
CA LYS A 95 -11.12 13.14 -9.63
C LYS A 95 -12.32 12.35 -10.11
N VAL A 96 -12.83 12.65 -11.31
CA VAL A 96 -14.00 12.01 -11.91
C VAL A 96 -13.60 10.81 -12.79
N THR A 97 -12.41 10.83 -13.39
CA THR A 97 -11.81 9.68 -14.10
C THR A 97 -11.13 8.69 -13.12
N LEU A 98 -11.90 8.24 -12.15
CA LEU A 98 -11.78 6.91 -11.54
C LEU A 98 -12.60 5.90 -12.38
N SER A 99 -12.84 6.20 -13.65
CA SER A 99 -13.42 5.29 -14.61
C SER A 99 -12.35 4.30 -15.05
N LEU A 100 -12.64 3.04 -14.76
CA LEU A 100 -12.00 1.81 -15.23
C LEU A 100 -11.31 1.94 -16.60
#